data_AF-A0A7V5J300-F1
#
_entry.id   AF-A0A7V5J300-F1
#
_cell.length_a   1.000
_cell.length_b   1.000
_cell.length_c   1.000
_cell.angle_alpha   90.00
_cell.angle_beta   90.00
_cell.angle_gamma   90.00
#
_symmetry.space_group_name_H-M   'P 1'
#
loop_
_entity.id
_entity.type
_entity.pdbx_description
1 polymer ?
#
loop_
_entity_poly.entity_id
_entity_poly.type
_entity_poly.pdbx_seq_one_letter_code
_entity_poly.pdbx_strand_id
1 'polypeptide(L)'
;MMKISVLGVGQKGLMSGKALAEMGNEVIYFCKDNKRVENLRRGHGNLTELQVLKSINKKFAIDFTSDMKEALEQSNMCFISEDSEESSDATLYHILATAKEVGANMCSHTFVVDRSSLPVNRLDLIKSTIQEELDKRASSLTFEVISNPNFLRA
;
A
#
# COMPACT_ATOMS: atom_id res chain seq x y z
N MET A 1 18.00 5.19 -2.33
CA MET A 1 16.77 5.24 -3.16
C MET A 1 16.03 3.94 -2.93
N MET A 2 14.79 3.95 -2.45
CA MET A 2 14.02 2.73 -2.17
C MET A 2 12.91 2.52 -3.19
N LYS A 3 12.47 1.27 -3.34
CA LYS A 3 11.26 0.92 -4.07
C LYS A 3 10.14 0.59 -3.10
N ILE A 4 9.02 1.28 -3.26
CA ILE A 4 7.95 1.33 -2.28
C ILE A 4 6.62 1.00 -2.96
N SER A 5 5.88 0.07 -2.39
CA SER A 5 4.47 -0.11 -2.73
C SER A 5 3.57 0.67 -1.80
N VAL A 6 2.53 1.29 -2.33
CA VAL A 6 1.43 1.86 -1.54
C VAL A 6 0.17 1.05 -1.85
N LEU A 7 -0.28 0.28 -0.86
CA LEU A 7 -1.43 -0.60 -0.97
C LEU A 7 -2.68 0.17 -0.54
N GLY A 8 -3.44 0.62 -1.55
CA GLY A 8 -4.58 1.51 -1.37
C GLY A 8 -4.38 2.85 -2.06
N VAL A 9 -5.36 3.24 -2.87
CA VAL A 9 -5.41 4.52 -3.61
C VAL A 9 -6.44 5.48 -3.00
N GLY A 10 -6.55 5.46 -1.67
CA GLY A 10 -7.24 6.49 -0.89
C GLY A 10 -6.49 7.83 -0.91
N GLN A 11 -7.11 8.89 -0.42
CA GLN A 11 -6.53 10.23 -0.47
C GLN A 11 -5.18 10.32 0.26
N LYS A 12 -5.08 9.80 1.49
CA LYS A 12 -3.85 9.83 2.29
C LYS A 12 -2.81 8.88 1.71
N GLY A 13 -3.21 7.71 1.20
CA GLY A 13 -2.33 6.79 0.46
C GLY A 13 -1.69 7.46 -0.75
N LEU A 14 -2.51 8.04 -1.62
CA LEU A 14 -2.07 8.80 -2.81
C LEU A 14 -1.12 9.93 -2.45
N MET A 15 -1.47 10.78 -1.48
CA MET A 15 -0.62 11.92 -1.10
C MET A 15 0.70 11.48 -0.45
N SER A 16 0.69 10.41 0.34
CA SER A 16 1.89 9.87 0.97
C SER A 16 2.85 9.29 -0.06
N GLY A 17 2.36 8.46 -0.99
CA GLY A 17 3.20 7.91 -2.07
C GLY A 17 3.79 9.02 -2.94
N LYS A 18 3.03 10.08 -3.22
CA LYS A 18 3.51 11.23 -4.00
C LYS A 18 4.67 11.92 -3.28
N ALA A 19 4.53 12.16 -1.98
CA ALA A 19 5.59 12.75 -1.17
C ALA A 19 6.85 11.86 -1.13
N LEU A 20 6.68 10.54 -1.00
CA LEU A 20 7.80 9.58 -1.04
C LEU A 20 8.53 9.60 -2.40
N ALA A 21 7.78 9.70 -3.50
CA ALA A 21 8.36 9.83 -4.84
C ALA A 21 9.09 11.17 -5.03
N GLU A 22 8.54 12.27 -4.48
CA GLU A 22 9.16 13.60 -4.49
C GLU A 22 10.47 13.64 -3.69
N MET A 23 10.61 12.77 -2.68
CA MET A 23 11.87 12.54 -1.94
C MET A 23 12.85 11.63 -2.70
N GLY A 24 12.52 11.23 -3.93
CA GLY A 24 13.38 10.46 -4.82
C GLY A 24 13.18 8.95 -4.78
N ASN A 25 12.11 8.41 -4.17
CA ASN A 25 11.85 6.97 -4.20
C ASN A 25 11.10 6.53 -5.47
N GLU A 26 11.19 5.25 -5.81
CA GLU A 26 10.30 4.63 -6.81
C GLU A 26 9.04 4.16 -6.08
N VAL A 27 7.87 4.58 -6.56
CA VAL A 27 6.59 4.30 -5.90
C VAL A 27 5.65 3.61 -6.87
N ILE A 28 5.12 2.46 -6.48
CA ILE A 28 4.04 1.77 -7.20
C ILE A 28 2.79 1.74 -6.34
N TYR A 29 1.66 2.21 -6.88
CA TYR A 29 0.37 2.17 -6.21
C TYR A 29 -0.38 0.90 -6.61
N PHE A 30 -0.83 0.14 -5.62
CA PHE A 30 -1.72 -0.99 -5.86
C PHE A 30 -3.20 -0.57 -5.68
N CYS A 31 -4.02 -0.90 -6.67
CA CYS A 31 -5.47 -0.78 -6.62
C CYS A 31 -6.14 -1.98 -7.28
N LYS A 32 -7.01 -2.69 -6.54
CA LYS A 32 -7.72 -3.88 -7.03
C LYS A 32 -8.65 -3.62 -8.22
N ASP A 33 -9.07 -2.37 -8.44
CA ASP A 33 -9.93 -2.01 -9.58
C ASP A 33 -9.10 -1.78 -10.85
N ASN A 34 -9.06 -2.80 -11.71
CA ASN A 34 -8.40 -2.76 -13.02
C ASN A 34 -8.81 -1.54 -13.86
N LYS A 35 -10.10 -1.18 -13.87
CA LYS A 35 -10.59 -0.04 -14.68
C LYS A 35 -10.06 1.27 -14.13
N ARG A 36 -10.00 1.39 -12.80
CA ARG A 36 -9.42 2.56 -12.13
C ARG A 36 -7.92 2.68 -12.44
N VAL A 37 -7.17 1.58 -12.40
CA VAL A 37 -5.74 1.55 -12.77
C VAL A 37 -5.53 1.94 -14.23
N GLU A 38 -6.32 1.41 -15.16
CA GLU A 38 -6.26 1.78 -16.58
C GLU A 38 -6.52 3.27 -16.80
N ASN A 39 -7.53 3.83 -16.12
CA ASN A 39 -7.81 5.25 -16.18
C ASN A 39 -6.63 6.09 -15.65
N LEU A 40 -6.06 5.72 -14.52
CA LEU A 40 -4.90 6.40 -13.93
C LEU A 40 -3.69 6.37 -14.85
N ARG A 41 -3.38 5.21 -15.45
CA ARG A 41 -2.28 5.08 -16.44
C ARG A 41 -2.52 5.92 -17.70
N ARG A 42 -3.78 6.20 -18.07
CA ARG A 42 -4.16 7.10 -19.16
C ARG A 42 -4.19 8.58 -18.76
N GLY A 43 -3.88 8.90 -17.50
CA GLY A 43 -3.90 10.28 -16.99
C GLY A 43 -5.29 10.77 -16.59
N HIS A 44 -6.25 9.86 -16.38
CA HIS A 44 -7.60 10.18 -15.92
C HIS A 44 -7.77 9.81 -14.45
N GLY A 45 -8.40 10.69 -13.68
CA GLY A 45 -8.69 10.46 -12.26
C GLY A 45 -9.46 11.62 -11.65
N ASN A 46 -9.82 11.46 -10.38
CA ASN A 46 -10.38 12.53 -9.56
C ASN A 46 -9.33 13.61 -9.22
N LEU A 47 -9.76 14.69 -8.55
CA LEU A 47 -8.90 15.83 -8.19
C LEU A 47 -7.59 15.43 -7.48
N THR A 48 -7.65 14.49 -6.53
CA THR A 48 -6.47 14.03 -5.79
C THR A 48 -5.55 13.18 -6.66
N GLU A 49 -6.12 12.25 -7.42
CA GLU A 49 -5.38 11.41 -8.37
C GLU A 49 -4.64 12.25 -9.41
N LEU A 50 -5.29 13.29 -9.94
CA LEU A 50 -4.67 14.23 -10.87
C LEU A 50 -3.47 14.98 -10.26
N GLN A 51 -3.42 15.19 -8.94
CA GLN A 51 -2.25 15.77 -8.29
C GLN A 51 -1.06 14.79 -8.29
N VAL A 52 -1.31 13.49 -8.10
CA VAL A 52 -0.28 12.45 -8.22
C VAL A 52 0.19 12.32 -9.67
N LEU A 53 -0.73 12.32 -10.63
CA LEU A 53 -0.41 12.25 -12.06
C LEU A 53 0.44 13.45 -12.52
N LYS A 54 0.21 14.65 -11.97
CA LYS A 54 1.09 15.82 -12.21
C LYS A 54 2.53 15.59 -11.74
N SER A 55 2.75 14.78 -10.70
CA SER A 55 4.09 14.43 -10.23
C SER A 55 4.80 13.45 -11.18
N ILE A 56 4.08 12.54 -11.86
CA ILE A 56 4.65 11.72 -12.94
C ILE A 56 5.24 12.60 -14.04
N ASN A 57 4.51 13.65 -14.45
CA ASN A 57 4.98 14.58 -15.48
C ASN A 57 6.25 15.36 -15.07
N LYS A 58 6.56 15.42 -13.77
CA LYS A 58 7.81 15.99 -13.24
C LYS A 58 8.97 14.97 -13.23
N LYS A 59 8.80 13.81 -13.85
CA LYS A 59 9.74 12.69 -13.93
C LYS A 59 10.03 12.00 -12.58
N PHE A 60 9.08 12.04 -11.64
CA PHE A 60 9.14 11.16 -10.48
C PHE A 60 8.73 9.74 -10.90
N ALA A 61 9.42 8.72 -10.35
CA ALA A 61 9.16 7.33 -10.66
C ALA A 61 7.91 6.85 -9.91
N ILE A 62 6.74 7.03 -10.54
CA ILE A 62 5.44 6.62 -10.02
C ILE A 62 4.75 5.73 -11.06
N ASP A 63 4.22 4.59 -10.63
CA ASP A 63 3.37 3.71 -11.43
C ASP A 63 2.14 3.25 -10.64
N PHE A 64 1.18 2.63 -11.33
CA PHE A 64 -0.02 2.03 -10.76
C PHE A 64 -0.14 0.60 -11.27
N THR A 65 -0.57 -0.33 -10.43
CA THR A 65 -0.91 -1.70 -10.83
C THR A 65 -2.14 -2.19 -10.07
N SER A 66 -2.80 -3.18 -10.64
CA SER A 66 -3.84 -3.97 -10.00
C SER A 66 -3.39 -5.39 -9.67
N ASP A 67 -2.11 -5.71 -9.92
CA ASP A 67 -1.49 -6.96 -9.54
C ASP A 67 -0.69 -6.77 -8.23
N MET A 68 -1.16 -7.39 -7.16
CA MET A 68 -0.51 -7.34 -5.85
C MET A 68 0.89 -7.95 -5.91
N LYS A 69 1.07 -9.01 -6.68
CA LYS A 69 2.36 -9.68 -6.83
C LYS A 69 3.34 -8.77 -7.55
N GLU A 70 2.92 -8.09 -8.62
CA GLU A 70 3.76 -7.10 -9.31
C GLU A 70 4.21 -5.98 -8.35
N ALA A 71 3.30 -5.42 -7.57
CA ALA A 71 3.62 -4.39 -6.58
C ALA A 71 4.69 -4.88 -5.59
N LEU A 72 4.51 -6.08 -5.03
CA LEU A 72 5.41 -6.65 -4.03
C LEU A 72 6.75 -7.13 -4.62
N GLU A 73 6.80 -7.64 -5.84
CA GLU A 73 8.06 -8.01 -6.51
C GLU A 73 8.92 -6.79 -6.81
N GLN A 74 8.29 -5.65 -7.08
CA GLN A 74 8.98 -4.39 -7.38
C GLN A 74 9.34 -3.60 -6.12
N SER A 75 9.02 -4.06 -4.91
CA SER A 75 9.25 -3.28 -3.68
C SER A 75 9.73 -4.13 -2.51
N ASN A 76 10.62 -3.57 -1.69
CA ASN A 76 11.06 -4.21 -0.44
C ASN A 76 10.28 -3.70 0.78
N MET A 77 9.42 -2.71 0.56
CA MET A 77 8.58 -2.07 1.57
C MET A 77 7.21 -1.78 0.99
N CYS A 78 6.15 -2.14 1.71
CA CYS A 78 4.79 -1.80 1.34
C CYS A 78 4.10 -1.02 2.45
N PHE A 79 3.31 -0.02 2.07
CA PHE A 79 2.51 0.77 2.98
C PHE A 79 1.04 0.35 2.86
N ILE A 80 0.46 -0.18 3.94
CA ILE A 80 -0.99 -0.38 4.03
C ILE A 80 -1.61 0.97 4.38
N SER A 81 -2.34 1.55 3.44
CA SER A 81 -2.88 2.91 3.53
C SER A 81 -4.39 2.92 3.32
N GLU A 82 -5.11 2.29 4.25
CA GLU A 82 -6.58 2.32 4.26
C GLU A 82 -7.09 3.66 4.78
N ASP A 83 -7.99 4.27 4.00
CA ASP A 83 -8.54 5.61 4.22
C ASP A 83 -10.07 5.54 4.31
N SER A 84 -10.57 4.59 5.09
CA SER A 84 -12.00 4.38 5.28
C SER A 84 -12.57 5.33 6.35
N GLU A 85 -13.70 5.98 6.03
CA GLU A 85 -14.55 6.73 6.97
C GLU A 85 -15.54 5.80 7.70
N GLU A 86 -15.40 4.48 7.53
CA GLU A 86 -16.25 3.48 8.17
C GLU A 86 -15.91 3.29 9.66
N SER A 87 -16.63 2.38 10.31
CA SER A 87 -16.32 1.97 11.68
C SER A 87 -14.88 1.43 11.79
N SER A 88 -14.31 1.51 13.00
CA SER A 88 -12.98 0.95 13.26
C SER A 88 -12.89 -0.54 12.94
N ASP A 89 -13.96 -1.30 13.14
CA ASP A 89 -14.01 -2.73 12.84
C ASP A 89 -14.01 -3.02 11.33
N ALA A 90 -14.77 -2.24 10.55
CA ALA A 90 -14.77 -2.37 9.09
C ALA A 90 -13.41 -1.97 8.50
N THR A 91 -12.82 -0.88 8.99
CA THR A 91 -11.47 -0.45 8.62
C THR A 91 -10.44 -1.53 8.94
N LEU A 92 -10.52 -2.15 10.13
CA LEU A 92 -9.64 -3.26 10.51
C LEU A 92 -9.81 -4.46 9.57
N TYR A 93 -11.05 -4.80 9.20
CA TYR A 93 -11.31 -5.87 8.24
C TYR A 93 -10.60 -5.63 6.89
N HIS A 94 -10.66 -4.41 6.35
CA HIS A 94 -9.99 -4.05 5.10
C HIS A 94 -8.45 -4.11 5.21
N ILE A 95 -7.89 -3.65 6.34
CA ILE A 95 -6.46 -3.77 6.62
C ILE A 95 -6.03 -5.23 6.66
N LEU A 96 -6.77 -6.09 7.36
CA LEU A 96 -6.45 -7.52 7.45
C LEU A 96 -6.64 -8.23 6.11
N ALA A 97 -7.63 -7.84 5.30
CA ALA A 97 -7.78 -8.35 3.94
C ALA A 97 -6.56 -8.00 3.07
N THR A 98 -6.05 -6.77 3.18
CA THR A 98 -4.82 -6.33 2.50
C THR A 98 -3.61 -7.10 3.02
N ALA A 99 -3.47 -7.25 4.34
CA ALA A 99 -2.38 -8.02 4.96
C ALA A 99 -2.36 -9.48 4.49
N LYS A 100 -3.55 -10.09 4.35
CA LYS A 100 -3.70 -11.43 3.77
C LYS A 100 -3.20 -11.47 2.33
N GLU A 101 -3.58 -10.51 1.49
CA GLU A 101 -3.08 -10.42 0.12
C GLU A 101 -1.55 -10.22 0.07
N VAL A 102 -0.97 -9.48 1.03
CA VAL A 102 0.50 -9.35 1.15
C VAL A 102 1.16 -10.69 1.43
N GLY A 103 0.76 -11.42 2.48
CA GLY A 103 1.33 -12.73 2.79
C GLY A 103 1.14 -13.74 1.65
N ALA A 104 0.00 -13.66 0.95
CA ALA A 104 -0.31 -14.49 -0.20
C ALA A 104 0.41 -14.08 -1.50
N ASN A 105 1.17 -12.98 -1.56
CA ASN A 105 1.83 -12.57 -2.81
C ASN A 105 3.28 -12.12 -2.66
N MET A 106 3.77 -11.91 -1.43
CA MET A 106 5.16 -11.54 -1.22
C MET A 106 6.12 -12.64 -1.71
N CYS A 107 7.20 -12.20 -2.35
CA CYS A 107 8.20 -13.06 -2.99
C CYS A 107 9.62 -12.90 -2.40
N SER A 108 9.81 -11.94 -1.50
CA SER A 108 11.06 -11.65 -0.80
C SER A 108 10.77 -11.16 0.61
N HIS A 109 11.81 -10.87 1.39
CA HIS A 109 11.62 -10.15 2.65
C HIS A 109 10.95 -8.79 2.41
N THR A 110 9.95 -8.45 3.23
CA THR A 110 9.14 -7.23 3.08
C THR A 110 8.95 -6.50 4.40
N PHE A 111 9.20 -5.19 4.40
CA PHE A 111 8.77 -4.29 5.47
C PHE A 111 7.33 -3.85 5.23
N VAL A 112 6.41 -4.24 6.11
CA VAL A 112 4.99 -3.89 6.03
C VAL A 112 4.72 -2.72 6.97
N VAL A 113 4.46 -1.56 6.39
CA VAL A 113 4.24 -0.32 7.14
C VAL A 113 2.75 -0.03 7.18
N ASP A 114 2.15 -0.17 8.36
CA ASP A 114 0.75 0.17 8.57
C ASP A 114 0.62 1.64 8.97
N ARG A 115 -0.16 2.39 8.16
CA ARG A 115 -0.38 3.83 8.34
C ARG A 115 -1.72 4.19 8.95
N SER A 116 -2.56 3.20 9.24
CA SER A 116 -3.89 3.46 9.79
C SER A 116 -3.82 4.12 11.17
N SER A 117 -4.86 4.87 11.52
CA SER A 117 -4.98 5.57 12.81
C SER A 117 -5.75 4.76 13.85
N LEU A 118 -5.88 3.44 13.66
CA LEU A 118 -6.61 2.56 14.57
C LEU A 118 -5.86 2.37 15.92
N PRO A 119 -6.50 1.78 16.94
CA PRO A 119 -5.86 1.50 18.24
C PRO A 119 -4.68 0.50 18.17
N VAL A 120 -4.05 0.29 19.33
CA VAL A 120 -2.67 -0.25 19.49
C VAL A 120 -2.50 -1.74 19.08
N ASN A 121 -3.54 -2.58 19.19
CA ASN A 121 -3.38 -4.04 19.05
C ASN A 121 -3.40 -4.59 17.61
N ARG A 122 -3.54 -3.74 16.58
CA ARG A 122 -3.71 -4.21 15.20
C ARG A 122 -2.43 -4.76 14.55
N LEU A 123 -1.25 -4.34 15.01
CA LEU A 123 0.01 -4.80 14.41
C LEU A 123 0.17 -6.31 14.57
N ASP A 124 -0.22 -6.86 15.72
CA ASP A 124 -0.15 -8.30 15.99
C ASP A 124 -1.16 -9.09 15.15
N LEU A 125 -2.33 -8.49 14.85
CA LEU A 125 -3.30 -9.06 13.92
C LEU A 125 -2.77 -9.07 12.48
N ILE A 126 -2.16 -7.97 12.02
CA ILE A 126 -1.51 -7.90 10.72
C ILE A 126 -0.39 -8.94 10.62
N LYS A 127 0.46 -9.04 11.66
CA LYS A 127 1.53 -10.04 11.73
C LYS A 127 0.99 -11.46 11.62
N SER A 128 0.02 -11.80 12.46
CA SER A 128 -0.60 -13.14 12.45
C SER A 128 -1.22 -13.45 11.09
N THR A 129 -1.91 -12.48 10.49
CA THR A 129 -2.57 -12.65 9.18
C THR A 129 -1.56 -12.91 8.06
N ILE A 130 -0.45 -12.18 8.02
CA ILE A 130 0.60 -12.40 7.01
C ILE A 130 1.27 -13.76 7.24
N GLN A 131 1.59 -14.08 8.50
CA GLN A 131 2.25 -15.35 8.86
C GLN A 131 1.38 -16.56 8.49
N GLU A 132 0.07 -16.51 8.74
CA GLU A 132 -0.86 -17.57 8.34
C GLU A 132 -0.82 -17.85 6.83
N GLU A 133 -0.70 -16.82 6.00
CA GLU A 133 -0.60 -17.00 4.54
C GLU A 133 0.76 -17.53 4.10
N LEU A 134 1.84 -17.18 4.81
CA LEU A 134 3.17 -17.77 4.60
C LEU A 134 3.21 -19.25 4.99
N ASP A 135 2.58 -19.61 6.11
CA ASP A 135 2.47 -20.99 6.58
C ASP A 135 1.65 -21.84 5.60
N LYS A 136 0.53 -21.31 5.09
CA LYS A 136 -0.32 -21.99 4.08
C LYS A 136 0.43 -22.35 2.80
N ARG A 137 1.42 -21.54 2.41
CA ARG A 137 2.26 -21.79 1.23
C ARG A 137 3.59 -22.47 1.56
N ALA A 138 3.79 -22.91 2.80
CA ALA A 138 5.04 -23.49 3.30
C ALA A 138 6.27 -22.63 2.97
N SER A 139 6.14 -21.31 3.07
CA SER A 139 7.22 -20.36 2.77
C SER A 139 8.01 -19.99 4.02
N SER A 140 9.34 -19.92 3.87
CA SER A 140 10.26 -19.44 4.91
C SER A 140 10.60 -17.94 4.77
N LEU A 141 9.84 -17.19 3.97
CA LEU A 141 10.03 -15.75 3.86
C LEU A 141 9.76 -15.06 5.20
N THR A 142 10.44 -13.94 5.42
CA THR A 142 10.34 -13.15 6.65
C THR A 142 9.79 -11.77 6.34
N PHE A 143 9.24 -11.10 7.35
CA PHE A 143 8.71 -9.76 7.24
C PHE A 143 8.76 -9.05 8.59
N GLU A 144 8.67 -7.73 8.57
CA GLU A 144 8.49 -6.91 9.77
C GLU A 144 7.27 -6.01 9.60
N VAL A 145 6.49 -5.85 10.66
CA VAL A 145 5.32 -4.94 10.67
C VAL A 145 5.64 -3.72 11.52
N ILE A 146 5.56 -2.55 10.90
CA ILE A 146 5.94 -1.25 11.46
C ILE A 146 4.69 -0.37 11.52
N SER A 147 4.47 0.31 12.65
CA SER A 147 3.46 1.35 12.76
C SER A 147 4.03 2.69 12.32
N ASN A 148 3.40 3.33 11.33
CA ASN A 148 3.72 4.68 10.89
C ASN A 148 2.43 5.49 10.66
N PRO A 149 1.71 5.83 11.74
CA PRO A 149 0.41 6.48 11.65
C PRO A 149 0.49 7.79 10.88
N ASN A 150 -0.57 8.13 10.16
CA ASN A 150 -0.65 9.41 9.47
C ASN A 150 -1.20 10.52 10.38
N PHE A 151 -0.52 11.67 10.41
CA PHE A 151 -0.90 12.86 11.18
C PHE A 151 -1.46 14.00 10.32
N LEU A 152 -1.59 13.79 9.00
CA LEU A 152 -2.21 14.77 8.11
C LEU A 152 -3.69 14.96 8.49
N ARG A 153 -4.11 16.22 8.64
CA ARG A 153 -5.52 16.58 8.84
C ARG A 153 -6.26 16.45 7.50
N ALA A 154 -7.44 15.83 7.54
CA ALA A 154 -8.42 15.92 6.47
C ALA A 154 -8.99 17.34 6.40
#